data_AF-A0A961D6P9-F1
#
_entry.id   AF-A0A961D6P9-F1
#
_cell.length_a   1.000
_cell.length_b   1.000
_cell.length_c   1.000
_cell.angle_alpha   90.00
_cell.angle_beta   90.00
_cell.angle_gamma   90.00
#
_symmetry.space_group_name_H-M   'P 1'
#
loop_
_entity.id
_entity.type
_entity.pdbx_description
1 polymer ?
#
loop_
_entity_poly.entity_id
_entity_poly.type
_entity_poly.pdbx_seq_one_letter_code
_entity_poly.pdbx_strand_id
1 'polypeptide(L)'
;MKTSGFLSLWMLLLVAARSEELEKVTQPGMVSGTVDITFDSRTRLTDDGRPEKGAKDVYEIAINVGKTTEFKGRVERQSLITKKILGTVDQPGQLFYSLDLAVINPVDMTQRKTVGKWVGTVPIDAQGVHELAGTGDSPQRIRVDAIGKVPAFTDDFGGRLYGKGKKTDGVMSYVRRLQGKEVKIQVNNVDPMRFENVTLAMGPAQSYPKCTVNGNLDFDYETGNWLTNGLRFHYTLNGRDYDDVVTGSIKWVEDPDRSTNGKGRYEFNLRWNEDTTQPARTEADAFKIASDEEAFFAMDNSVPSLTGTVTYVDTMAKAAGENSVTASKIIYQLDANQLTKQQVMNFIKLWLIGIGPTNDE
;
A
#
# COMPACT_ATOMS: atom_id res chain seq x y z
N MET A 1 3.01 68.92 38.09
CA MET A 1 3.44 67.66 37.45
C MET A 1 2.24 66.74 37.35
N LYS A 2 1.71 66.52 36.14
CA LYS A 2 0.65 65.55 35.86
C LYS A 2 1.27 64.47 34.98
N THR A 3 1.31 63.24 35.48
CA THR A 3 1.83 62.06 34.78
C THR A 3 0.71 61.44 33.94
N SER A 4 0.80 61.59 32.61
CA SER A 4 -0.07 60.90 31.65
C SER A 4 0.43 59.48 31.45
N GLY A 5 -0.34 58.50 31.91
CA GLY A 5 -0.10 57.08 31.65
C GLY A 5 -0.58 56.70 30.25
N PHE A 6 0.34 56.24 29.42
CA PHE A 6 0.03 55.56 28.16
C PHE A 6 -0.41 54.12 28.47
N LEU A 7 -1.68 53.80 28.24
CA LEU A 7 -2.14 52.42 28.12
C LEU A 7 -1.85 51.95 26.70
N SER A 8 -0.90 51.02 26.54
CA SER A 8 -0.67 50.30 25.30
C SER A 8 -1.74 49.23 25.13
N LEU A 9 -2.67 49.47 24.19
CA LEU A 9 -3.69 48.51 23.79
C LEU A 9 -3.05 47.45 22.88
N TRP A 10 -2.71 46.29 23.44
CA TRP A 10 -2.31 45.12 22.66
C TRP A 10 -3.55 44.52 21.99
N MET A 11 -3.72 44.80 20.70
CA MET A 11 -4.73 44.17 19.86
C MET A 11 -4.21 42.78 19.45
N LEU A 12 -4.70 41.72 20.10
CA LEU A 12 -4.50 40.35 19.63
C LEU A 12 -5.32 40.14 18.35
N LEU A 13 -4.64 40.14 17.20
CA LEU A 13 -5.18 39.60 15.97
C LEU A 13 -5.19 38.07 16.09
N LEU A 14 -6.34 37.49 16.45
CA LEU A 14 -6.61 36.08 16.15
C LEU A 14 -6.73 35.94 14.64
N VAL A 15 -5.64 35.56 13.99
CA VAL A 15 -5.72 35.00 12.63
C VAL A 15 -6.38 33.63 12.79
N ALA A 16 -7.68 33.56 12.48
CA ALA A 16 -8.34 32.28 12.26
C ALA A 16 -7.66 31.63 11.04
N ALA A 17 -6.77 30.68 11.28
CA ALA A 17 -6.24 29.84 10.23
C ALA A 17 -7.42 29.08 9.60
N ARG A 18 -7.89 29.54 8.44
CA ARG A 18 -8.77 28.73 7.60
C ARG A 18 -7.94 27.52 7.18
N SER A 19 -8.30 26.35 7.69
CA SER A 19 -7.80 25.07 7.17
C SER A 19 -8.23 25.00 5.70
N GLU A 20 -7.26 25.16 4.79
CA GLU A 20 -7.49 24.88 3.37
C GLU A 20 -7.85 23.40 3.22
N GLU A 21 -8.91 23.13 2.46
CA GLU A 21 -9.27 21.77 2.07
C GLU A 21 -8.16 21.22 1.17
N LEU A 22 -7.76 19.97 1.39
CA LEU A 22 -6.72 19.34 0.59
C LEU A 22 -7.16 19.25 -0.87
N GLU A 23 -6.26 19.64 -1.78
CA GLU A 23 -6.51 19.57 -3.21
C GLU A 23 -6.78 18.13 -3.65
N LYS A 24 -7.95 17.91 -4.24
CA LYS A 24 -8.32 16.66 -4.90
C LYS A 24 -7.92 16.73 -6.36
N VAL A 25 -7.38 15.64 -6.88
CA VAL A 25 -6.92 15.56 -8.27
C VAL A 25 -7.52 14.35 -8.97
N THR A 26 -7.85 14.55 -10.24
CA THR A 26 -8.13 13.47 -11.19
C THR A 26 -7.01 13.47 -12.20
N GLN A 27 -6.14 12.46 -12.12
CA GLN A 27 -4.89 12.43 -12.86
C GLN A 27 -4.47 11.00 -13.26
N PRO A 28 -4.26 10.75 -14.56
CA PRO A 28 -3.69 9.49 -15.02
C PRO A 28 -2.22 9.28 -14.62
N GLY A 29 -1.86 8.03 -14.37
CA GLY A 29 -0.53 7.61 -13.93
C GLY A 29 -0.10 8.31 -12.64
N MET A 30 -1.05 8.52 -11.73
CA MET A 30 -0.79 9.04 -10.40
C MET A 30 0.20 8.17 -9.64
N VAL A 31 0.16 6.86 -9.87
CA VAL A 31 1.21 5.91 -9.50
C VAL A 31 1.69 5.22 -10.77
N SER A 32 2.99 5.24 -11.00
CA SER A 32 3.57 4.64 -12.20
C SER A 32 4.99 4.19 -11.96
N GLY A 33 5.42 3.08 -12.54
CA GLY A 33 6.79 2.61 -12.41
C GLY A 33 6.90 1.10 -12.51
N THR A 34 8.02 0.56 -12.05
CA THR A 34 8.29 -0.87 -12.15
C THR A 34 8.70 -1.47 -10.82
N VAL A 35 8.42 -2.76 -10.67
CA VAL A 35 9.06 -3.62 -9.68
C VAL A 35 9.56 -4.86 -10.42
N ASP A 36 10.86 -5.11 -10.36
CA ASP A 36 11.46 -6.33 -10.89
C ASP A 36 11.77 -7.26 -9.72
N ILE A 37 11.27 -8.50 -9.76
CA ILE A 37 11.39 -9.47 -8.67
C ILE A 37 12.21 -10.66 -9.12
N THR A 38 13.13 -11.12 -8.27
CA THR A 38 13.81 -12.42 -8.39
C THR A 38 13.46 -13.26 -7.17
N PHE A 39 12.99 -14.50 -7.39
CA PHE A 39 12.55 -15.41 -6.33
C PHE A 39 13.58 -16.51 -6.06
N ASP A 40 14.71 -16.17 -5.44
CA ASP A 40 15.71 -17.19 -5.07
C ASP A 40 15.15 -18.20 -4.07
N SER A 41 14.16 -17.82 -3.25
CA SER A 41 13.50 -18.77 -2.35
C SER A 41 12.78 -19.89 -3.08
N ARG A 42 12.43 -19.70 -4.36
CA ARG A 42 11.75 -20.67 -5.22
C ARG A 42 12.71 -21.47 -6.11
N THR A 43 13.95 -21.00 -6.30
CA THR A 43 14.92 -21.64 -7.22
C THR A 43 16.08 -22.31 -6.49
N ARG A 44 16.46 -21.80 -5.32
CA ARG A 44 17.50 -22.38 -4.47
C ARG A 44 16.85 -23.23 -3.39
N LEU A 45 16.54 -24.47 -3.76
CA LEU A 45 15.81 -25.41 -2.92
C LEU A 45 16.71 -26.53 -2.40
N THR A 46 16.47 -26.93 -1.17
CA THR A 46 16.97 -28.18 -0.59
C THR A 46 16.30 -29.40 -1.24
N ASP A 47 16.86 -30.60 -1.03
CA ASP A 47 16.33 -31.86 -1.58
C ASP A 47 14.85 -32.12 -1.22
N ASP A 48 14.35 -31.54 -0.11
CA ASP A 48 12.94 -31.63 0.29
C ASP A 48 12.06 -30.48 -0.18
N GLY A 49 12.53 -29.71 -1.17
CA GLY A 49 11.77 -28.65 -1.86
C GLY A 49 11.64 -27.36 -1.06
N ARG A 50 12.30 -27.22 0.09
CA ARG A 50 12.28 -25.99 0.90
C ARG A 50 13.39 -25.03 0.50
N PRO A 51 13.22 -23.71 0.66
CA PRO A 51 14.29 -22.74 0.42
C PRO A 51 15.57 -23.09 1.18
N GLU A 52 16.71 -22.98 0.51
CA GLU A 52 18.02 -23.06 1.15
C GLU A 52 18.21 -21.90 2.15
N LYS A 53 19.00 -22.16 3.19
CA LYS A 53 19.44 -21.11 4.11
C LYS A 53 20.20 -20.03 3.33
N GLY A 54 19.79 -18.77 3.53
CA GLY A 54 20.34 -17.60 2.85
C GLY A 54 19.76 -17.32 1.47
N ALA A 55 18.81 -18.12 0.95
CA ALA A 55 18.03 -17.74 -0.22
C ALA A 55 17.15 -16.53 0.12
N LYS A 56 17.15 -15.50 -0.74
CA LYS A 56 16.37 -14.29 -0.54
C LYS A 56 15.69 -13.86 -1.83
N ASP A 57 14.42 -13.51 -1.73
CA ASP A 57 13.75 -12.84 -2.84
C ASP A 57 14.19 -11.37 -2.87
N VAL A 58 14.39 -10.81 -4.06
CA VAL A 58 14.82 -9.43 -4.25
C VAL A 58 13.79 -8.69 -5.08
N TYR A 59 13.33 -7.55 -4.56
CA TYR A 59 12.36 -6.66 -5.18
C TYR A 59 13.07 -5.36 -5.51
N GLU A 60 13.39 -5.13 -6.78
CA GLU A 60 13.96 -3.87 -7.27
C GLU A 60 12.82 -2.92 -7.63
N ILE A 61 12.69 -1.83 -6.89
CA ILE A 61 11.56 -0.91 -6.94
C ILE A 61 12.00 0.39 -7.63
N ALA A 62 11.18 0.88 -8.56
CA ALA A 62 11.27 2.23 -9.11
C ALA A 62 9.85 2.75 -9.40
N ILE A 63 9.20 3.30 -8.37
CA ILE A 63 7.80 3.75 -8.43
C ILE A 63 7.71 5.26 -8.20
N ASN A 64 7.04 5.95 -9.10
CA ASN A 64 6.61 7.33 -8.95
C ASN A 64 5.21 7.42 -8.35
N VAL A 65 5.01 8.34 -7.43
CA VAL A 65 3.74 8.60 -6.73
C VAL A 65 3.45 10.10 -6.76
N GLY A 66 2.21 10.48 -7.08
CA GLY A 66 1.78 11.87 -7.10
C GLY A 66 2.50 12.72 -8.17
N LYS A 67 3.12 12.06 -9.17
CA LYS A 67 4.06 12.61 -10.19
C LYS A 67 5.34 13.25 -9.66
N THR A 68 5.37 13.66 -8.40
CA THR A 68 6.42 14.49 -7.81
C THR A 68 7.32 13.75 -6.84
N THR A 69 7.10 12.46 -6.62
CA THR A 69 7.83 11.64 -5.66
C THR A 69 8.22 10.32 -6.29
N GLU A 70 9.44 9.85 -6.06
CA GLU A 70 9.94 8.54 -6.48
C GLU A 70 10.44 7.75 -5.26
N PHE A 71 10.04 6.48 -5.19
CA PHE A 71 10.65 5.45 -4.36
C PHE A 71 11.51 4.57 -5.26
N LYS A 72 12.82 4.53 -5.01
CA LYS A 72 13.74 3.75 -5.84
C LYS A 72 14.75 2.99 -5.00
N GLY A 73 14.91 1.70 -5.22
CA GLY A 73 15.93 0.91 -4.52
C GLY A 73 15.54 -0.55 -4.46
N ARG A 74 15.83 -1.22 -3.34
CA ARG A 74 15.53 -2.64 -3.17
C ARG A 74 14.86 -2.96 -1.84
N VAL A 75 14.00 -3.97 -1.87
CA VAL A 75 13.59 -4.73 -0.70
C VAL A 75 14.11 -6.16 -0.87
N GLU A 76 14.72 -6.74 0.16
CA GLU A 76 15.07 -8.16 0.17
C GLU A 76 14.18 -8.89 1.17
N ARG A 77 13.67 -10.07 0.80
CA ARG A 77 12.90 -10.95 1.70
C ARG A 77 13.67 -12.22 1.97
N GLN A 78 13.89 -12.50 3.25
CA GLN A 78 14.43 -13.75 3.73
C GLN A 78 13.31 -14.57 4.36
N SER A 79 13.14 -15.81 3.90
CA SER A 79 12.11 -16.73 4.41
C SER A 79 12.45 -17.24 5.81
N LEU A 80 11.42 -17.46 6.62
CA LEU A 80 11.54 -18.18 7.89
C LEU A 80 11.80 -19.67 7.62
N ILE A 81 12.85 -20.24 8.22
CA ILE A 81 13.13 -21.68 8.16
C ILE A 81 13.13 -22.25 9.58
N THR A 82 12.24 -23.21 9.82
CA THR A 82 12.14 -23.94 11.10
C THR A 82 12.65 -25.37 10.94
N LYS A 83 13.25 -25.92 12.01
CA LYS A 83 13.66 -27.33 12.04
C LYS A 83 12.45 -28.24 12.26
N LYS A 84 12.45 -29.42 11.62
CA LYS A 84 11.39 -30.45 11.75
C LYS A 84 11.19 -30.94 13.19
N ILE A 85 12.20 -30.79 14.05
CA ILE A 85 12.16 -31.20 15.45
C ILE A 85 12.18 -29.93 16.33
N LEU A 86 11.12 -29.75 17.13
CA LEU A 86 11.06 -28.80 18.27
C LEU A 86 11.09 -27.29 17.95
N GLY A 87 10.36 -26.82 16.92
CA GLY A 87 10.04 -25.38 16.76
C GLY A 87 11.23 -24.43 16.71
N THR A 88 12.45 -24.95 16.55
CA THR A 88 13.68 -24.19 16.61
C THR A 88 13.87 -23.50 15.27
N VAL A 89 13.97 -22.17 15.31
CA VAL A 89 14.20 -21.35 14.12
C VAL A 89 15.66 -21.53 13.67
N ASP A 90 15.86 -22.04 12.46
CA ASP A 90 17.20 -22.18 11.85
C ASP A 90 17.61 -20.93 11.06
N GLN A 91 16.62 -20.21 10.54
CA GLN A 91 16.76 -18.89 9.91
C GLN A 91 15.52 -18.04 10.24
N PRO A 92 15.68 -16.83 10.82
CA PRO A 92 14.56 -15.93 11.04
C PRO A 92 14.06 -15.36 9.71
N GLY A 93 12.74 -15.18 9.59
CA GLY A 93 12.15 -14.45 8.46
C GLY A 93 12.34 -12.96 8.64
N GLN A 94 12.73 -12.24 7.58
CA GLN A 94 12.98 -10.79 7.64
C GLN A 94 12.75 -10.10 6.28
N LEU A 95 12.37 -8.83 6.30
CA LEU A 95 12.41 -7.93 5.14
C LEU A 95 13.44 -6.83 5.37
N PHE A 96 14.26 -6.54 4.37
CA PHE A 96 15.29 -5.49 4.42
C PHE A 96 14.91 -4.38 3.44
N TYR A 97 14.57 -3.20 3.96
CA TYR A 97 14.23 -2.02 3.15
C TYR A 97 15.45 -1.14 2.92
N SER A 98 15.68 -0.77 1.67
CA SER A 98 16.69 0.22 1.27
C SER A 98 16.22 0.96 0.01
N LEU A 99 15.31 1.91 0.20
CA LEU A 99 14.74 2.72 -0.87
C LEU A 99 15.20 4.17 -0.73
N ASP A 100 15.79 4.73 -1.78
CA ASP A 100 15.97 6.16 -1.93
C ASP A 100 14.62 6.83 -2.18
N LEU A 101 14.47 8.01 -1.58
CA LEU A 101 13.31 8.87 -1.73
C LEU A 101 13.74 10.08 -2.52
N ALA A 102 13.13 10.32 -3.68
CA ALA A 102 13.41 11.50 -4.48
C ALA A 102 12.16 12.35 -4.69
N VAL A 103 12.38 13.66 -4.84
CA VAL A 103 11.37 14.60 -5.32
C VAL A 103 11.69 14.99 -6.76
N ILE A 104 10.64 15.16 -7.55
CA ILE A 104 10.70 15.58 -8.94
C ILE A 104 10.17 17.00 -9.03
N ASN A 105 10.88 17.88 -9.72
CA ASN A 105 10.48 19.26 -9.90
C ASN A 105 9.21 19.32 -10.79
N PRO A 106 8.08 19.86 -10.31
CA PRO A 106 6.84 19.91 -11.10
C PRO A 106 6.92 20.89 -12.29
N VAL A 107 7.91 21.81 -12.29
CA VAL A 107 8.14 22.75 -13.40
C VAL A 107 9.04 22.14 -14.48
N ASP A 108 9.96 21.25 -14.08
CA ASP A 108 10.86 20.53 -14.98
C ASP A 108 11.00 19.08 -14.51
N MET A 109 10.19 18.20 -15.08
CA MET A 109 10.08 16.79 -14.69
C MET A 109 11.37 15.98 -14.94
N THR A 110 12.36 16.55 -15.65
CA THR A 110 13.67 15.93 -15.83
C THR A 110 14.59 16.13 -14.63
N GLN A 111 14.31 17.14 -13.80
CA GLN A 111 15.08 17.44 -12.60
C GLN A 111 14.57 16.61 -11.42
N ARG A 112 15.48 15.81 -10.87
CA ARG A 112 15.24 14.95 -9.72
C ARG A 112 16.25 15.22 -8.63
N LYS A 113 15.79 15.16 -7.38
CA LYS A 113 16.67 15.25 -6.22
C LYS A 113 16.32 14.19 -5.20
N THR A 114 17.29 13.34 -4.88
CA THR A 114 17.18 12.42 -3.73
C THR A 114 17.17 13.25 -2.46
N VAL A 115 16.13 13.07 -1.65
CA VAL A 115 15.87 13.83 -0.43
C VAL A 115 16.03 13.03 0.84
N GLY A 116 16.10 11.70 0.73
CA GLY A 116 16.16 10.83 1.89
C GLY A 116 16.11 9.37 1.51
N LYS A 117 15.87 8.53 2.51
CA LYS A 117 15.75 7.09 2.36
C LYS A 117 14.66 6.51 3.26
N TRP A 118 13.97 5.49 2.78
CA TRP A 118 13.26 4.52 3.59
C TRP A 118 14.17 3.31 3.81
N VAL A 119 14.55 3.08 5.06
CA VAL A 119 15.48 2.02 5.46
C VAL A 119 14.97 1.25 6.66
N GLY A 120 15.49 0.04 6.86
CA GLY A 120 15.34 -0.73 8.10
C GLY A 120 15.04 -2.20 7.85
N THR A 121 15.06 -2.98 8.93
CA THR A 121 14.82 -4.43 8.88
C THR A 121 13.55 -4.75 9.63
N VAL A 122 12.58 -5.38 8.97
CA VAL A 122 11.32 -5.85 9.55
C VAL A 122 11.45 -7.33 9.85
N PRO A 123 11.55 -7.74 11.13
CA PRO A 123 11.54 -9.15 11.47
C PRO A 123 10.14 -9.74 11.30
N ILE A 124 10.11 -11.03 10.93
CA ILE A 124 8.92 -11.85 10.81
C ILE A 124 9.01 -12.94 11.87
N ASP A 125 8.02 -13.01 12.75
CA ASP A 125 7.99 -14.01 13.81
C ASP A 125 7.61 -15.42 13.32
N ALA A 126 7.58 -16.39 14.23
CA ALA A 126 7.25 -17.76 13.91
C ALA A 126 5.80 -17.97 13.44
N GLN A 127 4.92 -16.97 13.64
CA GLN A 127 3.53 -16.96 13.24
C GLN A 127 3.32 -16.20 11.91
N GLY A 128 4.38 -15.69 11.30
CA GLY A 128 4.30 -14.90 10.07
C GLY A 128 3.92 -13.43 10.31
N VAL A 129 4.03 -12.93 11.54
CA VAL A 129 3.73 -11.53 11.87
C VAL A 129 4.97 -10.68 11.62
N HIS A 130 4.78 -9.63 10.83
CA HIS A 130 5.76 -8.61 10.51
C HIS A 130 5.72 -7.50 11.58
N GLU A 131 6.81 -7.31 12.32
CA GLU A 131 6.94 -6.26 13.33
C GLU A 131 7.51 -4.98 12.69
N LEU A 132 6.63 -4.08 12.28
CA LEU A 132 6.96 -2.94 11.40
C LEU A 132 7.77 -1.84 12.07
N ALA A 133 7.93 -1.85 13.39
CA ALA A 133 8.89 -0.95 14.05
C ALA A 133 10.35 -1.28 13.67
N GLY A 134 10.58 -2.49 13.18
CA GLY A 134 11.90 -3.03 12.91
C GLY A 134 12.62 -3.47 14.18
N THR A 135 13.95 -3.40 14.17
CA THR A 135 14.78 -3.79 15.34
C THR A 135 15.50 -2.58 15.91
N GLY A 136 15.94 -2.64 17.18
CA GLY A 136 16.65 -1.52 17.82
C GLY A 136 17.84 -1.00 17.01
N ASP A 137 18.61 -1.90 16.39
CA ASP A 137 19.77 -1.56 15.56
C ASP A 137 19.42 -1.23 14.10
N SER A 138 18.21 -1.59 13.65
CA SER A 138 17.73 -1.37 12.29
C SER A 138 16.24 -1.00 12.28
N PRO A 139 15.86 0.15 12.86
CA PRO A 139 14.47 0.59 12.89
C PRO A 139 13.98 0.84 11.47
N GLN A 140 12.75 0.43 11.18
CA GLN A 140 12.12 0.75 9.90
C GLN A 140 11.65 2.20 9.93
N ARG A 141 12.18 3.04 9.04
CA ARG A 141 11.96 4.49 9.09
C ARG A 141 12.12 5.17 7.75
N ILE A 142 11.52 6.35 7.62
CA ILE A 142 11.87 7.34 6.62
C ILE A 142 12.79 8.38 7.27
N ARG A 143 13.94 8.61 6.66
CA ARG A 143 14.87 9.69 7.01
C ARG A 143 15.01 10.62 5.82
N VAL A 144 14.69 11.90 6.03
CA VAL A 144 14.81 12.96 5.03
C VAL A 144 15.91 13.92 5.47
N ASP A 145 16.83 14.21 4.55
CA ASP A 145 17.96 15.10 4.78
C ASP A 145 17.54 16.58 4.61
N ALA A 146 18.32 17.49 5.18
CA ALA A 146 18.08 18.92 5.03
C ALA A 146 18.37 19.35 3.58
N ILE A 147 17.44 20.07 2.95
CA ILE A 147 17.58 20.52 1.57
C ILE A 147 17.19 21.99 1.44
N GLY A 148 18.19 22.84 1.20
CA GLY A 148 17.98 24.29 1.16
C GLY A 148 17.46 24.78 2.50
N LYS A 149 16.22 25.27 2.54
CA LYS A 149 15.54 25.73 3.76
C LYS A 149 14.64 24.67 4.40
N VAL A 150 14.46 23.51 3.76
CA VAL A 150 13.63 22.42 4.29
C VAL A 150 14.45 21.66 5.35
N PRO A 151 13.96 21.56 6.60
CA PRO A 151 14.69 20.88 7.67
C PRO A 151 14.71 19.37 7.46
N ALA A 152 15.77 18.73 7.95
CA ALA A 152 15.83 17.28 8.05
C ALA A 152 14.80 16.76 9.06
N PHE A 153 14.30 15.55 8.83
CA PHE A 153 13.48 14.84 9.81
C PHE A 153 13.64 13.33 9.68
N THR A 154 13.24 12.61 10.72
CA THR A 154 13.17 11.15 10.73
C THR A 154 11.87 10.76 11.39
N ASP A 155 11.18 9.79 10.81
CA ASP A 155 9.96 9.25 11.37
C ASP A 155 9.89 7.74 11.13
N ASP A 156 9.44 7.03 12.14
CA ASP A 156 9.49 5.57 12.19
C ASP A 156 8.15 4.96 11.75
N PHE A 157 8.24 3.77 11.15
CA PHE A 157 7.09 2.88 10.97
C PHE A 157 6.81 2.14 12.28
N GLY A 158 5.66 1.47 12.38
CA GLY A 158 5.28 0.74 13.58
C GLY A 158 4.04 -0.12 13.41
N GLY A 159 3.64 -0.79 14.48
CA GLY A 159 2.51 -1.71 14.48
C GLY A 159 2.83 -3.07 13.87
N ARG A 160 1.79 -3.86 13.60
CA ARG A 160 1.90 -5.24 13.14
C ARG A 160 1.16 -5.47 11.84
N LEU A 161 1.81 -6.18 10.94
CA LEU A 161 1.22 -6.74 9.74
C LEU A 161 1.20 -8.25 9.88
N TYR A 162 0.01 -8.85 9.81
CA TYR A 162 -0.15 -10.30 9.71
C TYR A 162 -0.21 -10.64 8.23
N GLY A 163 0.80 -11.37 7.74
CA GLY A 163 0.79 -11.86 6.36
C GLY A 163 -0.29 -12.92 6.12
N LYS A 164 -0.37 -13.41 4.88
CA LYS A 164 -1.19 -14.58 4.54
C LYS A 164 -0.63 -15.81 5.27
N GLY A 165 -1.49 -16.65 5.82
CA GLY A 165 -1.04 -17.85 6.53
C GLY A 165 -2.10 -18.56 7.35
N LYS A 166 -3.31 -18.02 7.46
CA LYS A 166 -4.42 -18.72 8.13
C LYS A 166 -5.71 -18.50 7.36
N LYS A 167 -6.04 -19.48 6.52
CA LYS A 167 -7.36 -19.57 5.88
C LYS A 167 -8.45 -19.45 6.93
N THR A 168 -9.39 -18.56 6.67
CA THR A 168 -10.62 -18.50 7.43
C THR A 168 -11.59 -19.54 6.88
N ASP A 169 -12.02 -20.47 7.72
CA ASP A 169 -13.07 -21.41 7.36
C ASP A 169 -14.42 -20.66 7.36
N GLY A 170 -15.10 -20.65 6.20
CA GLY A 170 -16.45 -20.11 6.07
C GLY A 170 -16.65 -19.13 4.90
N VAL A 171 -17.92 -18.74 4.71
CA VAL A 171 -18.33 -17.76 3.69
C VAL A 171 -18.16 -16.36 4.26
N MET A 172 -17.31 -15.54 3.63
CA MET A 172 -17.20 -14.11 3.91
C MET A 172 -18.08 -13.32 2.95
N SER A 173 -18.67 -12.24 3.45
CA SER A 173 -19.57 -11.38 2.67
C SER A 173 -19.00 -9.98 2.55
N TYR A 174 -18.85 -9.50 1.33
CA TYR A 174 -18.36 -8.15 1.03
C TYR A 174 -19.48 -7.38 0.37
N VAL A 175 -19.71 -6.17 0.88
CA VAL A 175 -20.74 -5.27 0.39
C VAL A 175 -20.08 -3.97 -0.04
N ARG A 176 -20.48 -3.45 -1.18
CA ARG A 176 -20.14 -2.10 -1.65
C ARG A 176 -21.38 -1.41 -2.20
N ARG A 177 -21.29 -0.10 -2.40
CA ARG A 177 -22.37 0.69 -2.98
C ARG A 177 -22.02 1.15 -4.38
N LEU A 178 -22.69 0.60 -5.38
CA LEU A 178 -22.57 1.07 -6.76
C LEU A 178 -23.80 1.88 -7.12
N GLN A 179 -23.61 3.14 -7.52
CA GLN A 179 -24.70 4.04 -7.90
C GLN A 179 -25.84 4.05 -6.86
N GLY A 180 -25.46 4.12 -5.57
CA GLY A 180 -26.41 4.14 -4.46
C GLY A 180 -27.07 2.81 -4.08
N LYS A 181 -26.79 1.69 -4.76
CA LYS A 181 -27.28 0.34 -4.40
C LYS A 181 -26.21 -0.53 -3.80
N GLU A 182 -26.58 -1.34 -2.82
CA GLU A 182 -25.69 -2.35 -2.23
C GLU A 182 -25.53 -3.53 -3.19
N VAL A 183 -24.29 -3.82 -3.55
CA VAL A 183 -23.88 -5.01 -4.29
C VAL A 183 -23.08 -5.87 -3.34
N LYS A 184 -23.46 -7.14 -3.23
CA LYS A 184 -22.85 -8.11 -2.32
C LYS A 184 -22.22 -9.23 -3.11
N ILE A 185 -21.00 -9.61 -2.73
CA ILE A 185 -20.41 -10.90 -3.13
C ILE A 185 -20.19 -11.76 -1.90
N GLN A 186 -20.15 -13.07 -2.13
CA GLN A 186 -19.78 -14.07 -1.14
C GLN A 186 -18.60 -14.84 -1.67
N VAL A 187 -17.54 -14.92 -0.88
CA VAL A 187 -16.33 -15.65 -1.23
C VAL A 187 -15.98 -16.63 -0.11
N ASN A 188 -15.38 -17.75 -0.50
CA ASN A 188 -14.89 -18.77 0.41
C ASN A 188 -13.37 -18.71 0.44
N ASN A 189 -12.75 -19.44 1.38
CA ASN A 189 -11.30 -19.67 1.38
C ASN A 189 -10.46 -18.38 1.38
N VAL A 190 -10.87 -17.41 2.19
CA VAL A 190 -10.21 -16.12 2.28
C VAL A 190 -9.06 -16.17 3.29
N ASP A 191 -7.94 -15.53 2.95
CA ASP A 191 -6.79 -15.32 3.83
C ASP A 191 -6.59 -13.82 4.12
N PRO A 192 -6.91 -13.36 5.34
CA PRO A 192 -6.87 -11.95 5.68
C PRO A 192 -5.44 -11.47 5.95
N MET A 193 -4.92 -10.57 5.10
CA MET A 193 -3.74 -9.78 5.44
C MET A 193 -4.17 -8.63 6.35
N ARG A 194 -3.90 -8.76 7.66
CA ARG A 194 -4.40 -7.84 8.69
C ARG A 194 -3.38 -6.79 9.09
N PHE A 195 -3.84 -5.55 9.21
CA PHE A 195 -3.11 -4.40 9.71
C PHE A 195 -3.62 -4.07 11.12
N GLU A 196 -2.74 -4.16 12.11
CA GLU A 196 -3.04 -3.85 13.51
C GLU A 196 -2.17 -2.69 13.98
N ASN A 197 -2.80 -1.53 14.16
CA ASN A 197 -2.16 -0.28 14.56
C ASN A 197 -0.91 0.06 13.74
N VAL A 198 -0.96 -0.24 12.44
CA VAL A 198 0.15 0.00 11.53
C VAL A 198 0.40 1.49 11.43
N THR A 199 1.60 1.93 11.75
CA THR A 199 2.01 3.32 11.60
C THR A 199 2.86 3.46 10.34
N LEU A 200 2.39 4.24 9.38
CA LEU A 200 3.12 4.65 8.20
C LEU A 200 3.89 5.93 8.53
N ALA A 201 5.21 5.90 8.35
CA ALA A 201 6.07 7.06 8.60
C ALA A 201 5.69 8.27 7.75
N MET A 202 5.93 9.47 8.28
CA MET A 202 5.92 10.73 7.56
C MET A 202 6.91 10.70 6.40
N GLY A 203 6.59 11.40 5.31
CA GLY A 203 7.51 11.64 4.21
C GLY A 203 7.03 11.10 2.85
N PRO A 204 7.80 11.38 1.78
CA PRO A 204 9.14 11.97 1.79
C PRO A 204 9.22 13.50 1.92
N ALA A 205 8.09 14.17 2.06
CA ALA A 205 7.97 15.57 2.45
C ALA A 205 7.06 15.69 3.68
N GLN A 206 7.20 16.77 4.45
CA GLN A 206 6.38 17.01 5.65
C GLN A 206 4.87 17.13 5.34
N SER A 207 4.50 17.40 4.09
CA SER A 207 3.12 17.40 3.62
C SER A 207 2.49 16.00 3.56
N TYR A 208 3.28 14.94 3.71
CA TYR A 208 2.80 13.56 3.85
C TYR A 208 2.92 13.15 5.32
N PRO A 209 1.88 13.36 6.13
CA PRO A 209 1.94 13.14 7.57
C PRO A 209 2.10 11.65 7.91
N LYS A 210 2.44 11.39 9.18
CA LYS A 210 2.30 10.07 9.79
C LYS A 210 0.84 9.63 9.70
N CYS A 211 0.62 8.35 9.41
CA CYS A 211 -0.71 7.79 9.27
C CYS A 211 -0.83 6.46 10.02
N THR A 212 -1.92 6.25 10.75
CA THR A 212 -2.25 4.97 11.37
C THR A 212 -3.25 4.21 10.51
N VAL A 213 -3.02 2.92 10.32
CA VAL A 213 -3.84 2.03 9.48
C VAL A 213 -4.30 0.83 10.28
N ASN A 214 -5.59 0.50 10.14
CA ASN A 214 -6.22 -0.70 10.67
C ASN A 214 -7.13 -1.33 9.62
N GLY A 215 -7.44 -2.62 9.79
CA GLY A 215 -8.33 -3.38 8.90
C GLY A 215 -7.58 -4.45 8.13
N ASN A 216 -8.18 -4.97 7.06
CA ASN A 216 -7.60 -6.06 6.28
C ASN A 216 -7.65 -5.80 4.77
N LEU A 217 -6.71 -6.45 4.07
CA LEU A 217 -6.84 -6.84 2.67
C LEU A 217 -6.97 -8.36 2.62
N ASP A 218 -8.13 -8.81 2.21
CA ASP A 218 -8.54 -10.20 2.27
C ASP A 218 -8.28 -10.84 0.89
N PHE A 219 -7.39 -11.84 0.84
CA PHE A 219 -7.05 -12.55 -0.40
C PHE A 219 -8.01 -13.71 -0.63
N ASP A 220 -8.66 -13.75 -1.79
CA ASP A 220 -9.51 -14.84 -2.23
C ASP A 220 -8.70 -15.82 -3.09
N TYR A 221 -8.43 -17.02 -2.55
CA TYR A 221 -7.70 -18.07 -3.24
C TYR A 221 -8.44 -18.67 -4.44
N GLU A 222 -9.76 -18.50 -4.55
CA GLU A 222 -10.53 -19.05 -5.68
C GLU A 222 -10.38 -18.19 -6.94
N THR A 223 -10.28 -16.87 -6.78
CA THR A 223 -10.24 -15.92 -7.90
C THR A 223 -8.89 -15.20 -8.03
N GLY A 224 -8.04 -15.26 -7.01
CA GLY A 224 -6.80 -14.47 -6.92
C GLY A 224 -7.06 -12.99 -6.60
N ASN A 225 -8.28 -12.62 -6.20
CA ASN A 225 -8.64 -11.23 -5.95
C ASN A 225 -8.26 -10.79 -4.53
N TRP A 226 -7.94 -9.50 -4.37
CA TRP A 226 -7.90 -8.87 -3.04
C TRP A 226 -9.15 -8.04 -2.80
N LEU A 227 -9.70 -8.16 -1.60
CA LEU A 227 -10.90 -7.48 -1.16
C LEU A 227 -10.58 -6.63 0.07
N THR A 228 -10.99 -5.38 0.06
CA THR A 228 -10.82 -4.52 1.24
C THR A 228 -11.86 -4.90 2.31
N ASN A 229 -11.42 -4.93 3.57
CA ASN A 229 -12.30 -5.20 4.70
C ASN A 229 -11.96 -4.29 5.87
N GLY A 230 -12.75 -3.22 6.02
CA GLY A 230 -12.58 -2.27 7.12
C GLY A 230 -11.24 -1.53 7.11
N LEU A 231 -10.61 -1.37 5.94
CA LEU A 231 -9.34 -0.68 5.81
C LEU A 231 -9.52 0.83 6.08
N ARG A 232 -8.91 1.31 7.17
CA ARG A 232 -9.08 2.68 7.67
C ARG A 232 -7.74 3.34 7.86
N PHE A 233 -7.63 4.58 7.40
CA PHE A 233 -6.45 5.43 7.55
C PHE A 233 -6.81 6.63 8.40
N HIS A 234 -6.00 6.91 9.41
CA HIS A 234 -6.15 8.07 10.28
C HIS A 234 -4.87 8.90 10.24
N TYR A 235 -4.98 10.22 10.03
CA TYR A 235 -3.83 11.13 10.07
C TYR A 235 -4.25 12.57 10.39
N THR A 236 -3.33 13.33 10.99
CA THR A 236 -3.50 14.77 11.26
C THR A 236 -2.64 15.57 10.29
N LEU A 237 -3.22 16.56 9.61
CA LEU A 237 -2.51 17.49 8.74
C LEU A 237 -3.04 18.90 8.95
N ASN A 238 -2.14 19.87 9.16
CA ASN A 238 -2.49 21.27 9.41
C ASN A 238 -3.47 21.46 10.58
N GLY A 239 -3.34 20.64 11.63
CA GLY A 239 -4.21 20.68 12.82
C GLY A 239 -5.62 20.13 12.60
N ARG A 240 -5.87 19.47 11.47
CA ARG A 240 -7.13 18.79 11.17
C ARG A 240 -6.92 17.29 11.07
N ASP A 241 -7.80 16.54 11.70
CA ASP A 241 -7.83 15.09 11.60
C ASP A 241 -8.61 14.64 10.35
N TYR A 242 -8.10 13.57 9.74
CA TYR A 242 -8.66 12.91 8.58
C TYR A 242 -8.82 11.43 8.90
N ASP A 243 -10.04 10.93 8.68
CA ASP A 243 -10.40 9.52 8.78
C ASP A 243 -10.89 9.06 7.41
N ASP A 244 -10.04 8.31 6.72
CA ASP A 244 -10.38 7.72 5.43
C ASP A 244 -10.76 6.26 5.59
N VAL A 245 -11.86 5.85 4.95
CA VAL A 245 -12.28 4.45 4.80
C VAL A 245 -12.06 4.03 3.36
N VAL A 246 -11.30 2.97 3.15
CA VAL A 246 -11.02 2.42 1.83
C VAL A 246 -11.85 1.17 1.60
N THR A 247 -12.65 1.19 0.54
CA THR A 247 -13.44 0.05 0.05
C THR A 247 -13.00 -0.35 -1.36
N GLY A 248 -13.61 -1.40 -1.90
CA GLY A 248 -13.34 -1.89 -3.26
C GLY A 248 -12.43 -3.12 -3.30
N SER A 249 -11.82 -3.33 -4.46
CA SER A 249 -11.17 -4.59 -4.82
C SER A 249 -9.96 -4.39 -5.72
N ILE A 250 -9.09 -5.40 -5.74
CA ILE A 250 -7.97 -5.52 -6.67
C ILE A 250 -8.13 -6.88 -7.37
N LYS A 251 -8.64 -6.86 -8.60
CA LYS A 251 -9.04 -8.07 -9.32
C LYS A 251 -7.88 -8.67 -10.09
N TRP A 252 -7.61 -9.96 -9.94
CA TRP A 252 -6.66 -10.66 -10.82
C TRP A 252 -7.33 -11.00 -12.16
N VAL A 253 -6.60 -10.74 -13.24
CA VAL A 253 -6.98 -11.13 -14.60
C VAL A 253 -5.79 -11.86 -15.23
N GLU A 254 -5.93 -13.17 -15.32
CA GLU A 254 -4.96 -14.06 -15.94
C GLU A 254 -5.04 -13.96 -17.47
N ASP A 255 -3.88 -13.91 -18.15
CA ASP A 255 -3.83 -14.05 -19.60
C ASP A 255 -4.13 -15.51 -19.97
N PRO A 256 -4.97 -15.80 -20.98
CA PRO A 256 -5.29 -17.17 -21.37
C PRO A 256 -4.06 -18.04 -21.68
N ASP A 257 -2.96 -17.43 -22.11
CA ASP A 257 -1.70 -18.10 -22.44
C ASP A 257 -0.62 -17.91 -21.35
N ARG A 258 -1.02 -17.59 -20.10
CA ARG A 258 -0.07 -17.31 -18.99
C ARG A 258 0.93 -18.43 -18.78
N SER A 259 0.53 -19.69 -18.93
CA SER A 259 1.44 -20.83 -18.80
C SER A 259 2.65 -20.75 -19.75
N THR A 260 2.54 -20.00 -20.83
CA THR A 260 3.57 -19.82 -21.86
C THR A 260 4.20 -18.44 -21.82
N ASN A 261 3.40 -17.39 -21.63
CA ASN A 261 3.86 -16.00 -21.73
C ASN A 261 4.10 -15.32 -20.37
N GLY A 262 3.68 -15.95 -19.27
CA GLY A 262 3.79 -15.44 -17.90
C GLY A 262 2.92 -14.22 -17.59
N LYS A 263 1.99 -13.83 -18.46
CA LYS A 263 1.27 -12.57 -18.34
C LYS A 263 0.05 -12.69 -17.45
N GLY A 264 -0.17 -11.64 -16.69
CA GLY A 264 -1.40 -11.41 -15.94
C GLY A 264 -1.44 -9.95 -15.49
N ARG A 265 -2.52 -9.52 -14.88
CA ARG A 265 -2.60 -8.18 -14.29
C ARG A 265 -3.55 -8.15 -13.13
N TYR A 266 -3.27 -7.25 -12.20
CA TYR A 266 -4.26 -6.77 -11.26
C TYR A 266 -4.97 -5.53 -11.81
N GLU A 267 -6.28 -5.49 -11.70
CA GLU A 267 -7.13 -4.34 -11.98
C GLU A 267 -7.56 -3.70 -10.65
N PHE A 268 -7.03 -2.52 -10.37
CA PHE A 268 -7.31 -1.78 -9.14
C PHE A 268 -8.63 -1.03 -9.28
N ASN A 269 -9.46 -1.12 -8.25
CA ASN A 269 -10.69 -0.35 -8.08
C ASN A 269 -10.91 -0.12 -6.58
N LEU A 270 -10.08 0.74 -6.01
CA LEU A 270 -10.13 1.13 -4.61
C LEU A 270 -10.83 2.49 -4.48
N ARG A 271 -11.67 2.64 -3.46
CA ARG A 271 -12.54 3.81 -3.29
C ARG A 271 -12.40 4.38 -1.90
N TRP A 272 -12.39 5.70 -1.80
CA TRP A 272 -12.24 6.42 -0.54
C TRP A 272 -13.57 7.01 -0.12
N ASN A 273 -13.93 6.75 1.13
CA ASN A 273 -15.08 7.35 1.82
C ASN A 273 -16.40 7.15 1.08
N GLU A 274 -16.53 5.97 0.43
CA GLU A 274 -17.63 5.64 -0.47
C GLU A 274 -19.01 5.94 0.12
N ASP A 275 -19.22 5.67 1.42
CA ASP A 275 -20.49 5.92 2.11
C ASP A 275 -20.85 7.40 2.28
N THR A 276 -19.85 8.28 2.40
CA THR A 276 -20.06 9.72 2.66
C THR A 276 -19.91 10.58 1.40
N THR A 277 -19.40 10.02 0.30
CA THR A 277 -19.17 10.72 -0.97
C THR A 277 -20.14 10.30 -2.08
N GLN A 278 -21.17 9.50 -1.78
CA GLN A 278 -22.16 9.13 -2.79
C GLN A 278 -22.87 10.37 -3.36
N PRO A 279 -23.09 10.44 -4.68
CA PRO A 279 -23.97 11.45 -5.25
C PRO A 279 -25.40 11.30 -4.69
N ALA A 280 -26.13 12.41 -4.62
CA ALA A 280 -27.51 12.42 -4.16
C ALA A 280 -28.37 11.47 -5.03
N ARG A 281 -29.15 10.61 -4.37
CA ARG A 281 -30.01 9.63 -5.06
C ARG A 281 -31.10 10.33 -5.86
N THR A 282 -31.31 9.89 -7.09
CA THR A 282 -32.42 10.29 -7.96
C THR A 282 -33.50 9.22 -7.98
N GLU A 283 -34.74 9.58 -8.37
CA GLU A 283 -35.83 8.62 -8.51
C GLU A 283 -35.51 7.52 -9.53
N ALA A 284 -34.68 7.82 -10.54
CA ALA A 284 -34.21 6.85 -11.54
C ALA A 284 -33.34 5.74 -10.94
N ASP A 285 -32.66 6.00 -9.82
CA ASP A 285 -31.78 5.02 -9.17
C ASP A 285 -32.59 3.88 -8.52
N ALA A 286 -33.89 4.07 -8.25
CA ALA A 286 -34.75 3.00 -7.74
C ALA A 286 -34.87 1.82 -8.74
N PHE A 287 -34.78 2.09 -10.04
CA PHE A 287 -35.05 1.12 -11.10
C PHE A 287 -33.82 0.41 -11.68
N LYS A 288 -32.59 0.83 -11.32
CA LYS A 288 -31.36 0.20 -11.81
C LYS A 288 -31.12 -1.15 -11.16
N ILE A 289 -31.21 -2.27 -11.87
CA ILE A 289 -30.90 -3.59 -11.29
C ILE A 289 -29.37 -3.68 -11.13
N ALA A 290 -28.89 -3.99 -9.94
CA ALA A 290 -27.47 -4.27 -9.68
C ALA A 290 -27.39 -5.60 -8.94
N SER A 291 -27.44 -6.70 -9.68
CA SER A 291 -27.31 -8.05 -9.13
C SER A 291 -26.42 -8.88 -10.06
N ASP A 292 -25.13 -8.57 -10.06
CA ASP A 292 -24.10 -9.44 -10.62
C ASP A 292 -22.73 -9.11 -10.00
N GLU A 293 -21.83 -10.09 -10.08
CA GLU A 293 -20.43 -10.00 -9.70
C GLU A 293 -19.66 -9.04 -10.62
N GLU A 294 -20.08 -8.87 -11.88
CA GLU A 294 -19.49 -7.89 -12.79
C GLU A 294 -19.71 -6.46 -12.30
N ALA A 295 -20.91 -6.13 -11.80
CA ALA A 295 -21.12 -4.89 -11.09
C ALA A 295 -20.05 -4.81 -10.00
N PHE A 296 -19.92 -5.83 -9.13
CA PHE A 296 -18.83 -6.11 -8.17
C PHE A 296 -17.54 -5.31 -8.39
N PHE A 297 -17.01 -5.48 -9.59
CA PHE A 297 -15.68 -5.03 -10.00
C PHE A 297 -15.72 -3.81 -10.93
N ALA A 298 -16.91 -3.38 -11.38
CA ALA A 298 -17.09 -2.22 -12.24
C ALA A 298 -16.54 -0.93 -11.62
N MET A 299 -15.85 -0.15 -12.45
CA MET A 299 -15.30 1.16 -12.10
C MET A 299 -16.42 2.18 -11.88
N ASP A 300 -16.31 2.97 -10.80
CA ASP A 300 -17.22 4.09 -10.52
C ASP A 300 -16.38 5.34 -10.25
N ASN A 301 -16.36 6.24 -11.23
CA ASN A 301 -15.61 7.49 -11.14
C ASN A 301 -16.43 8.62 -10.51
N SER A 302 -17.64 8.35 -10.00
CA SER A 302 -18.42 9.33 -9.25
C SER A 302 -17.95 9.48 -7.80
N VAL A 303 -17.14 8.55 -7.31
CA VAL A 303 -16.52 8.58 -5.98
C VAL A 303 -15.00 8.69 -6.08
N PRO A 304 -14.33 9.25 -5.05
CA PRO A 304 -12.87 9.29 -5.01
C PRO A 304 -12.27 7.88 -5.10
N SER A 305 -11.36 7.64 -6.03
CA SER A 305 -10.86 6.29 -6.31
C SER A 305 -9.43 6.24 -6.86
N LEU A 306 -8.77 5.11 -6.60
CA LEU A 306 -7.51 4.72 -7.22
C LEU A 306 -7.79 3.53 -8.13
N THR A 307 -7.64 3.74 -9.42
CA THR A 307 -8.00 2.77 -10.46
C THR A 307 -6.83 2.50 -11.40
N GLY A 308 -6.93 1.48 -12.25
CA GLY A 308 -5.93 1.21 -13.28
C GLY A 308 -5.36 -0.20 -13.17
N THR A 309 -4.17 -0.42 -13.71
CA THR A 309 -3.60 -1.77 -13.82
C THR A 309 -2.20 -1.87 -13.22
N VAL A 310 -1.92 -3.05 -12.67
CA VAL A 310 -0.57 -3.48 -12.34
C VAL A 310 -0.31 -4.77 -13.11
N THR A 311 0.49 -4.68 -14.16
CA THR A 311 0.74 -5.79 -15.10
C THR A 311 1.94 -6.61 -14.67
N TYR A 312 1.84 -7.93 -14.79
CA TYR A 312 2.87 -8.90 -14.48
C TYR A 312 3.34 -9.59 -15.76
N VAL A 313 4.64 -9.82 -15.85
CA VAL A 313 5.27 -10.72 -16.81
C VAL A 313 6.19 -11.64 -16.02
N ASP A 314 5.69 -12.84 -15.75
CA ASP A 314 6.35 -13.86 -14.95
C ASP A 314 7.31 -14.70 -15.81
N THR A 315 8.45 -15.06 -15.22
CA THR A 315 9.32 -16.09 -15.76
C THR A 315 8.95 -17.41 -15.12
N MET A 316 8.36 -18.30 -15.92
CA MET A 316 7.99 -19.64 -15.50
C MET A 316 9.18 -20.59 -15.71
N ALA A 317 9.57 -21.32 -14.68
CA ALA A 317 10.56 -22.40 -14.79
C ALA A 317 10.17 -23.58 -13.91
N LYS A 318 10.78 -24.74 -14.16
CA LYS A 318 10.61 -25.89 -13.27
C LYS A 318 11.53 -25.78 -12.07
N ALA A 319 10.98 -25.80 -10.87
CA ALA A 319 11.69 -25.91 -9.61
C ALA A 319 11.19 -27.16 -8.86
N ALA A 320 12.11 -28.02 -8.42
CA ALA A 320 11.77 -29.32 -7.80
C ALA A 320 10.78 -30.19 -8.62
N GLY A 321 10.76 -30.03 -9.95
CA GLY A 321 9.87 -30.77 -10.85
C GLY A 321 8.50 -30.11 -11.11
N GLU A 322 8.17 -29.04 -10.39
CA GLU A 322 6.91 -28.29 -10.50
C GLU A 322 7.12 -26.96 -11.23
N ASN A 323 6.09 -26.45 -11.90
CA ASN A 323 6.15 -25.12 -12.51
C ASN A 323 6.12 -24.07 -11.38
N SER A 324 7.10 -23.18 -11.37
CA SER A 324 7.22 -22.08 -10.43
C SER A 324 7.50 -20.78 -11.16
N VAL A 325 6.98 -19.68 -10.63
CA VAL A 325 7.45 -18.35 -11.01
C VAL A 325 8.81 -18.12 -10.36
N THR A 326 9.84 -17.81 -11.14
CA THR A 326 11.22 -17.60 -10.65
C THR A 326 11.65 -16.14 -10.69
N ALA A 327 10.96 -15.32 -11.49
CA ALA A 327 11.11 -13.87 -11.54
C ALA A 327 9.81 -13.25 -12.06
N SER A 328 9.59 -11.98 -11.74
CA SER A 328 8.44 -11.22 -12.26
C SER A 328 8.86 -9.82 -12.63
N LYS A 329 8.41 -9.34 -13.79
CA LYS A 329 8.48 -7.91 -14.13
C LYS A 329 7.11 -7.29 -13.96
N ILE A 330 7.00 -6.33 -13.06
CA ILE A 330 5.75 -5.68 -12.69
C ILE A 330 5.77 -4.23 -13.18
N ILE A 331 4.67 -3.78 -13.78
CA ILE A 331 4.49 -2.42 -14.26
C ILE A 331 3.23 -1.82 -13.63
N TYR A 332 3.40 -0.74 -12.88
CA TYR A 332 2.32 0.02 -12.26
C TYR A 332 1.84 1.11 -13.21
N GLN A 333 0.52 1.21 -13.40
CA GLN A 333 -0.15 2.28 -14.10
C GLN A 333 -1.51 2.54 -13.43
N LEU A 334 -1.49 3.32 -12.35
CA LEU A 334 -2.69 3.66 -11.58
C LEU A 334 -3.02 5.14 -11.69
N ASP A 335 -4.30 5.41 -11.82
CA ASP A 335 -4.90 6.72 -11.99
C ASP A 335 -5.62 7.11 -10.70
N ALA A 336 -5.52 8.38 -10.32
CA ALA A 336 -6.35 8.92 -9.25
C ALA A 336 -7.58 9.60 -9.86
N ASN A 337 -8.72 9.44 -9.21
CA ASN A 337 -9.93 10.20 -9.46
C ASN A 337 -10.38 10.86 -8.16
N GLN A 338 -10.41 12.20 -8.13
CA GLN A 338 -10.80 13.01 -6.97
C GLN A 338 -10.09 12.64 -5.64
N LEU A 339 -8.89 12.07 -5.69
CA LEU A 339 -8.09 11.76 -4.50
C LEU A 339 -7.14 12.89 -4.16
N THR A 340 -6.78 13.00 -2.90
CA THR A 340 -5.66 13.83 -2.45
C THR A 340 -4.33 13.10 -2.65
N LYS A 341 -3.22 13.85 -2.75
CA LYS A 341 -1.89 13.22 -2.79
C LYS A 341 -1.58 12.43 -1.52
N GLN A 342 -2.11 12.84 -0.36
CA GLN A 342 -1.96 12.15 0.92
C GLN A 342 -2.60 10.76 0.89
N GLN A 343 -3.83 10.66 0.38
CA GLN A 343 -4.54 9.37 0.25
C GLN A 343 -3.76 8.37 -0.61
N VAL A 344 -3.29 8.80 -1.79
CA VAL A 344 -2.50 7.95 -2.69
C VAL A 344 -1.16 7.55 -2.04
N MET A 345 -0.46 8.51 -1.44
CA MET A 345 0.83 8.25 -0.78
C MET A 345 0.69 7.27 0.39
N ASN A 346 -0.34 7.43 1.23
CA ASN A 346 -0.58 6.56 2.37
C ASN A 346 -0.88 5.12 1.90
N PHE A 347 -1.71 4.96 0.87
CA PHE A 347 -1.98 3.64 0.30
C PHE A 347 -0.73 3.00 -0.31
N ILE A 348 0.08 3.73 -1.07
CA ILE A 348 1.30 3.16 -1.64
C ILE A 348 2.33 2.79 -0.57
N LYS A 349 2.46 3.58 0.51
CA LYS A 349 3.28 3.17 1.67
C LYS A 349 2.76 1.87 2.30
N LEU A 350 1.44 1.74 2.50
CA LEU A 350 0.80 0.51 2.98
C LEU A 350 1.09 -0.68 2.04
N TRP A 351 0.94 -0.48 0.73
CA TRP A 351 1.18 -1.51 -0.28
C TRP A 351 2.63 -1.98 -0.29
N LEU A 352 3.59 -1.06 -0.11
CA LEU A 352 5.02 -1.35 -0.09
C LEU A 352 5.51 -2.01 1.22
N ILE A 353 4.90 -1.72 2.38
CA ILE A 353 5.20 -2.49 3.60
C ILE A 353 4.70 -3.94 3.48
N GLY A 354 3.66 -4.16 2.69
CA GLY A 354 3.10 -5.48 2.40
C GLY A 354 3.74 -6.23 1.23
N ILE A 355 4.86 -5.73 0.66
CA ILE A 355 5.41 -6.21 -0.62
C ILE A 355 5.71 -7.72 -0.66
N GLY A 356 6.05 -8.35 0.47
CA GLY A 356 6.20 -9.81 0.52
C GLY A 356 4.85 -10.51 0.32
N PRO A 357 3.92 -10.42 1.30
CA PRO A 357 2.61 -11.05 1.21
C PRO A 357 1.80 -10.73 -0.06
N THR A 358 1.92 -9.52 -0.61
CA THR A 358 1.18 -9.14 -1.83
C THR A 358 1.69 -9.81 -3.10
N ASN A 359 2.88 -10.42 -3.07
CA ASN A 359 3.53 -11.11 -4.21
C ASN A 359 3.82 -12.59 -3.93
N ASP A 360 3.17 -13.19 -2.94
CA ASP A 360 3.45 -14.57 -2.52
C ASP A 360 2.90 -15.67 -3.45
N GLU A 361 2.05 -15.32 -4.43
CA GLU A 361 1.40 -16.27 -5.34
C GLU A 361 2.28 -16.74 -6.53
#